data_AF-A0A7W1K024-F1
#
_entry.id   AF-A0A7W1K024-F1
#
_cell.length_a   1.000
_cell.length_b   1.000
_cell.length_c   1.000
_cell.angle_alpha   90.00
_cell.angle_beta   90.00
_cell.angle_gamma   90.00
#
_symmetry.space_group_name_H-M   'P 1'
#
loop_
_entity.id
_entity.type
_entity.pdbx_description
1 polymer ?
#
loop_
_entity_poly.entity_id
_entity_poly.type
_entity_poly.pdbx_seq_one_letter_code
_entity_poly.pdbx_strand_id
1 'polypeptide(L)' 'QELYLDGKQREAIAAVSDELIDDVSLVGPPERIRDRLEAWRESGATTLLVATRDLMSLRTMAELAL' A
#
# COMPACT_ATOMS: atom_id res chain seq x y z
N GLN A 1 -11.38 -12.86 -8.48
CA GLN A 1 -10.65 -13.90 -7.70
C GLN A 1 -10.45 -15.20 -8.47
N GLU A 2 -11.36 -15.58 -9.38
CA GLU A 2 -11.32 -16.82 -10.17
C GLU A 2 -9.97 -17.10 -10.85
N LEU A 3 -9.35 -16.11 -11.52
CA LEU A 3 -8.04 -16.27 -12.17
C LEU A 3 -6.94 -16.79 -11.22
N TYR A 4 -6.92 -16.35 -9.97
CA TYR A 4 -5.94 -16.82 -8.98
C TYR A 4 -6.22 -18.27 -8.57
N LEU A 5 -7.49 -18.61 -8.34
CA LEU A 5 -7.93 -19.96 -7.96
C LEU A 5 -7.72 -20.99 -9.07
N ASP A 6 -7.81 -20.55 -10.33
CA ASP A 6 -7.52 -21.36 -11.51
C ASP A 6 -6.02 -21.46 -11.85
N GLY A 7 -5.14 -20.92 -10.99
CA GLY A 7 -3.68 -20.95 -11.18
C GLY A 7 -3.13 -19.97 -12.22
N LYS A 8 -3.97 -19.08 -12.78
CA LYS A 8 -3.59 -18.08 -13.79
C LYS A 8 -3.04 -16.80 -13.14
N GLN A 9 -1.93 -16.94 -12.41
CA GLN A 9 -1.39 -15.86 -11.57
C GLN A 9 -1.05 -14.57 -12.33
N ARG A 10 -0.49 -14.66 -13.54
CA ARG A 10 -0.13 -13.46 -14.32
C ARG A 10 -1.36 -12.66 -14.76
N GLU A 11 -2.41 -13.35 -15.20
CA GLU A 11 -3.67 -12.73 -15.56
C GLU A 11 -4.36 -12.12 -14.33
N ALA A 12 -4.31 -12.82 -13.19
CA ALA A 12 -4.84 -12.31 -11.93
C ALA A 12 -4.14 -11.01 -11.50
N ILE A 13 -2.80 -10.95 -11.61
CA ILE A 13 -2.02 -9.74 -11.30
C ILE A 13 -2.39 -8.60 -12.25
N ALA A 14 -2.47 -8.88 -13.55
CA ALA A 14 -2.81 -7.87 -14.55
C ALA A 14 -4.26 -7.33 -14.40
N ALA A 15 -5.14 -8.09 -13.76
CA ALA A 15 -6.52 -7.69 -13.49
C ALA A 15 -6.67 -6.81 -12.23
N VAL A 16 -5.62 -6.67 -11.41
CA VAL A 16 -5.63 -5.76 -10.27
C VAL A 16 -5.52 -4.32 -10.79
N SER A 17 -6.49 -3.47 -10.45
CA SER A 17 -6.45 -2.05 -10.80
C SER A 17 -5.50 -1.26 -9.91
N ASP A 18 -4.95 -0.18 -10.46
CA ASP A 18 -4.13 0.77 -9.69
C ASP A 18 -4.93 1.39 -8.53
N GLU A 19 -6.20 1.71 -8.75
CA GLU A 19 -7.11 2.23 -7.71
C GLU A 19 -7.21 1.28 -6.51
N LEU A 20 -7.35 -0.03 -6.77
CA LEU A 20 -7.40 -1.00 -5.68
C LEU A 20 -6.08 -1.04 -4.91
N ILE A 21 -4.93 -1.00 -5.61
CA ILE A 21 -3.61 -0.94 -4.98
C ILE A 21 -3.51 0.28 -4.07
N ASP A 22 -4.03 1.42 -4.55
CA ASP A 22 -3.98 2.69 -3.84
C ASP A 22 -4.85 2.70 -2.58
N ASP A 23 -5.98 2.00 -2.61
CA ASP A 23 -6.89 1.83 -1.47
C ASP A 23 -6.32 0.89 -0.40
N VAL A 24 -5.57 -0.15 -0.80
CA VAL A 24 -5.11 -1.20 0.13
C VAL A 24 -3.61 -1.15 0.44
N SER A 25 -2.84 -0.26 -0.18
CA SER A 25 -1.39 -0.19 0.01
C SER A 25 -0.81 1.22 -0.09
N LEU A 26 0.09 1.55 0.83
CA LEU A 26 0.95 2.73 0.76
C LEU A 26 2.29 2.37 0.13
N VAL A 27 2.38 2.52 -1.19
CA VAL A 27 3.58 2.17 -1.98
C VAL A 27 3.96 3.28 -2.96
N GLY A 28 5.26 3.45 -3.15
CA GLY A 28 5.83 4.41 -4.11
C GLY A 28 6.81 5.39 -3.45
N PRO A 29 7.11 6.50 -4.14
CA PRO A 29 7.97 7.55 -3.60
C PRO A 29 7.40 8.19 -2.33
N PRO A 30 8.25 8.75 -1.45
CA PRO A 30 7.81 9.38 -0.20
C PRO A 30 6.74 10.46 -0.37
N GLU A 31 6.81 11.25 -1.44
CA GLU A 31 5.86 12.32 -1.74
C GLU A 31 4.46 11.76 -1.99
N ARG A 32 4.36 10.68 -2.78
CA ARG A 32 3.08 10.00 -3.05
C ARG A 32 2.49 9.38 -1.79
N ILE A 33 3.34 8.78 -0.94
CA ILE A 33 2.88 8.20 0.32
C ILE A 33 2.34 9.29 1.24
N ARG A 34 3.03 10.44 1.33
CA ARG A 34 2.58 11.60 2.12
C ARG A 34 1.17 12.05 1.72
N ASP A 35 0.94 12.26 0.42
CA ASP A 35 -0.33 12.76 -0.09
C ASP A 35 -1.51 11.83 0.23
N ARG A 36 -1.24 10.52 0.37
CA ARG A 36 -2.26 9.51 0.64
C ARG A 36 -2.45 9.14 2.09
N LEU A 37 -1.46 9.45 2.91
CA LEU A 37 -1.52 9.16 4.32
C LEU A 37 -2.76 9.82 4.96
N GLU A 38 -3.21 10.97 4.44
CA GLU A 38 -4.39 11.67 4.94
C GLU A 38 -5.68 10.84 4.82
N ALA A 39 -5.95 10.28 3.64
CA ALA A 39 -7.12 9.41 3.45
C ALA A 39 -7.09 8.19 4.39
N TRP A 40 -5.89 7.67 4.69
CA TRP A 40 -5.72 6.58 5.64
C TRP A 40 -5.94 7.03 7.09
N ARG A 41 -5.58 8.27 7.46
CA ARG A 41 -5.91 8.86 8.77
C ARG A 41 -7.41 9.03 8.93
N GLU A 42 -8.11 9.43 7.87
CA GLU A 42 -9.56 9.59 7.86
C GLU A 42 -10.35 8.26 7.86
N SER A 43 -9.70 7.14 7.50
CA SER A 43 -10.33 5.81 7.45
C SER A 43 -10.81 5.26 8.80
N GLY A 44 -10.39 5.87 9.91
CA GLY A 44 -10.66 5.39 11.27
C GLY A 44 -9.69 4.30 11.75
N ALA A 45 -8.71 3.91 10.93
CA ALA A 45 -7.63 3.03 11.36
C ALA A 45 -6.78 3.70 12.46
N THR A 46 -6.54 2.99 13.56
CA THR A 46 -5.72 3.49 14.68
C THR A 46 -4.29 2.98 14.65
N THR A 47 -3.98 2.02 13.78
CA THR A 47 -2.66 1.39 13.67
C THR A 47 -2.36 1.10 12.21
N LEU A 48 -1.15 1.46 11.77
CA LEU A 48 -0.61 1.13 10.46
C LEU A 48 0.56 0.16 10.62
N LEU A 49 0.48 -1.01 9.97
CA LEU A 49 1.56 -1.97 9.94
C LEU A 49 2.48 -1.67 8.74
N VAL A 50 3.73 -1.32 9.01
CA VAL A 50 4.74 -1.07 7.97
C VAL A 50 5.51 -2.36 7.69
N ALA A 51 5.20 -3.02 6.57
CA ALA A 51 5.87 -4.24 6.15
C ALA A 51 7.09 -3.94 5.26
N THR A 52 8.27 -3.78 5.86
CA THR A 52 9.53 -3.58 5.13
C THR A 52 10.70 -4.28 5.79
N ARG A 53 11.73 -4.60 5.00
CA ARG A 53 13.05 -5.07 5.47
C ARG A 53 14.12 -3.98 5.34
N ASP A 54 13.78 -2.83 4.77
CA ASP A 54 14.68 -1.71 4.56
C ASP A 54 14.54 -0.67 5.68
N LEU A 55 15.64 -0.38 6.35
CA LEU A 55 15.68 0.56 7.47
C LEU A 55 15.41 2.00 7.03
N MET A 56 15.83 2.38 5.81
CA MET A 56 15.59 3.72 5.31
C MET A 56 14.10 3.96 5.06
N SER A 57 13.44 3.00 4.41
CA SER A 57 11.99 3.00 4.23
C SER A 57 11.24 3.09 5.56
N LEU A 58 11.68 2.34 6.59
CA LEU A 58 11.08 2.42 7.92
C LEU A 58 11.26 3.82 8.56
N ARG A 59 12.44 4.42 8.42
CA ARG A 59 12.70 5.79 8.90
C ARG A 59 11.79 6.80 8.20
N THR A 60 11.68 6.73 6.88
CA THR A 60 10.81 7.61 6.10
C THR A 60 9.35 7.45 6.53
N MET A 61 8.85 6.23 6.69
CA MET A 61 7.48 6.01 7.17
C MET A 61 7.25 6.58 8.57
N ALA A 62 8.22 6.46 9.47
CA ALA A 62 8.13 7.07 10.80
C ALA A 62 8.07 8.60 10.73
N GLU A 63 8.87 9.23 9.88
CA GLU A 63 8.87 10.69 9.67
C GLU A 63 7.60 11.21 8.99
N LEU A 64 6.98 10.42 8.12
CA LEU A 64 5.71 10.77 7.46
C LEU A 64 4.51 10.62 8.41
N ALA A 65 4.59 9.69 9.36
CA ALA A 65 3.50 9.37 10.28
C ALA A 65 3.44 10.28 11.52
N LEU A 66 4.55 10.93 11.89
CA LEU A 66 4.64 11.93 12.97
C LEU A 66 4.09 13.30 12.54
#